data_AF-A0A2G6KLK1-F1
#
_entry.id   AF-A0A2G6KLK1-F1
#
_cell.length_a   1.000
_cell.length_b   1.000
_cell.length_c   1.000
_cell.angle_alpha   90.00
_cell.angle_beta   90.00
_cell.angle_gamma   90.00
#
_symmetry.space_group_name_H-M   'P 1'
#
loop_
_entity.id
_entity.type
_entity.pdbx_description
1 polymer ?
#
loop_
_entity_poly.entity_id
_entity_poly.type
_entity_poly.pdbx_seq_one_letter_code
_entity_poly.pdbx_strand_id
1 'polypeptide(L)'
;MNGISVDKETDTAMDPMFLMQQMELREALEAAESASDPYAAIDKLRAEIRAGADEQRDTFMTAADNEDWDAARTAVRQWQFLDRIAASASQLEARLDDEA
;
A
#
# COMPACT_ATOMS: atom_id res chain seq x y z
N MET A 1 -1.37 26.03 34.91
CA MET A 1 -1.32 26.03 33.44
C MET A 1 -0.54 24.79 33.05
N ASN A 2 -1.25 23.70 32.76
CA ASN A 2 -0.60 22.43 32.43
C ASN A 2 -0.05 22.56 31.01
N GLY A 3 1.26 22.80 30.93
CA GLY A 3 2.03 22.67 29.71
C GLY A 3 2.02 21.21 29.30
N ILE A 4 0.96 20.81 28.59
CA ILE A 4 0.97 19.62 27.77
C ILE A 4 1.88 20.01 26.61
N SER A 5 3.15 19.65 26.73
CA SER A 5 4.09 19.70 25.61
C SER A 5 3.43 18.94 24.48
N VAL A 6 3.21 19.66 23.38
CA VAL A 6 2.84 19.12 22.08
C VAL A 6 4.09 18.40 21.56
N ASP A 7 4.41 17.30 22.22
CA ASP A 7 5.33 16.28 21.73
C ASP A 7 4.52 15.35 20.83
N LYS A 8 3.86 15.95 19.85
CA LYS A 8 3.39 15.25 18.65
C LYS A 8 4.57 15.23 17.70
N GLU A 9 5.67 14.61 18.12
CA GLU A 9 6.65 14.11 17.18
C GLU A 9 5.90 13.09 16.32
N THR A 10 5.44 13.58 15.17
CA THR A 10 5.26 12.91 13.89
C THR A 10 5.73 11.45 13.89
N ASP A 11 4.93 10.57 14.50
CA ASP A 11 5.04 9.12 14.43
C ASP A 11 4.59 8.68 13.03
N THR A 12 5.44 9.02 12.06
CA THR A 12 5.33 8.68 10.64
C THR A 12 6.55 7.86 10.24
N ALA A 13 7.18 7.18 11.21
CA ALA A 13 8.04 6.06 10.92
C ALA A 13 7.10 4.91 10.51
N MET A 14 6.84 4.79 9.21
CA MET A 14 6.17 3.59 8.70
C MET A 14 7.03 2.38 9.04
N ASP A 15 6.36 1.27 9.33
CA ASP A 15 7.01 0.01 9.64
C ASP A 15 8.07 -0.33 8.55
N PRO A 16 9.31 -0.67 8.94
CA PRO A 16 10.35 -1.00 7.98
C PRO A 16 9.97 -2.13 7.02
N MET A 17 9.18 -3.10 7.47
CA MET A 17 8.66 -4.17 6.61
C MET A 17 7.69 -3.62 5.58
N PHE A 18 6.80 -2.70 5.99
CA PHE A 18 5.91 -2.06 5.04
C PHE A 18 6.70 -1.26 4.01
N LEU A 19 7.72 -0.49 4.41
CA LEU A 19 8.58 0.24 3.47
C LEU A 19 9.29 -0.68 2.46
N MET A 20 9.75 -1.85 2.88
CA MET A 20 10.31 -2.85 1.96
C MET A 20 9.25 -3.38 1.00
N GLN A 21 8.07 -3.73 1.50
CA GLN A 21 6.95 -4.15 0.65
C GLN A 21 6.55 -3.06 -0.35
N GLN A 22 6.58 -1.79 0.07
CA GLN A 22 6.34 -0.65 -0.82
C GLN A 22 7.34 -0.58 -1.98
N MET A 23 8.62 -0.82 -1.69
CA MET A 23 9.67 -0.84 -2.70
C MET A 23 9.49 -2.03 -3.64
N GLU A 24 9.28 -3.22 -3.11
CA GLU A 24 9.06 -4.43 -3.91
C GLU A 24 7.86 -4.30 -4.86
N LEU A 25 6.73 -3.76 -4.38
CA LEU A 25 5.54 -3.55 -5.22
C LEU A 25 5.79 -2.52 -6.33
N ARG A 26 6.61 -1.50 -6.07
CA ARG A 26 6.99 -0.50 -7.09
C ARG A 26 7.93 -1.11 -8.13
N GLU A 27 8.94 -1.86 -7.70
CA GLU A 27 9.85 -2.57 -8.60
C GLU A 27 9.10 -3.59 -9.46
N ALA A 28 8.13 -4.31 -8.88
CA ALA A 28 7.28 -5.24 -9.62
C ALA A 28 6.42 -4.52 -10.69
N LEU A 29 5.90 -3.34 -10.38
CA LEU A 29 5.16 -2.51 -11.34
C LEU A 29 6.06 -2.03 -12.49
N GLU A 30 7.26 -1.55 -12.20
CA GLU A 30 8.23 -1.13 -13.21
C GLU A 30 8.67 -2.31 -14.09
N ALA A 31 8.91 -3.47 -13.48
CA ALA A 31 9.29 -4.69 -14.20
C ALA A 31 8.16 -5.23 -15.09
N ALA A 32 6.89 -5.04 -14.70
CA ALA A 32 5.73 -5.51 -15.47
C ALA A 32 5.65 -4.88 -16.86
N GLU A 33 6.04 -3.60 -17.00
CA GLU A 33 6.01 -2.88 -18.29
C GLU A 33 6.95 -3.50 -19.34
N SER A 34 8.09 -4.05 -18.93
CA SER A 34 9.08 -4.67 -19.83
C SER A 34 9.08 -6.20 -19.76
N ALA A 35 8.08 -6.80 -19.10
CA ALA A 35 7.97 -8.24 -18.98
C ALA A 35 7.65 -8.88 -20.34
N SER A 36 8.04 -10.14 -20.51
CA SER A 36 7.66 -10.92 -21.70
C SER A 36 6.15 -11.15 -21.81
N ASP A 37 5.45 -11.15 -20.67
CA ASP A 37 3.99 -11.17 -20.56
C ASP A 37 3.55 -10.11 -19.53
N PRO A 38 3.33 -8.86 -19.97
CA PRO A 38 2.96 -7.75 -19.09
C PRO A 38 1.63 -7.97 -18.35
N TYR A 39 0.62 -8.55 -19.01
CA TYR A 39 -0.69 -8.79 -18.39
C TYR A 39 -0.59 -9.79 -17.25
N ALA A 40 0.14 -10.90 -17.42
CA ALA A 40 0.35 -11.86 -16.35
C ALA A 40 1.14 -11.25 -15.17
N ALA A 41 2.10 -10.35 -15.44
CA ALA A 41 2.84 -9.65 -14.40
C ALA A 41 1.95 -8.66 -13.62
N ILE A 42 1.07 -7.93 -14.31
CA ILE A 42 0.09 -7.01 -13.70
C ILE A 42 -0.91 -7.79 -12.83
N ASP A 43 -1.41 -8.93 -13.30
CA ASP A 43 -2.32 -9.77 -12.52
C ASP A 43 -1.68 -10.29 -11.24
N LYS A 44 -0.42 -10.71 -11.30
CA LYS A 44 0.34 -11.11 -10.12
C LYS A 44 0.49 -9.95 -9.13
N LEU A 45 0.87 -8.77 -9.62
CA LEU A 45 0.99 -7.57 -8.80
C LEU A 45 -0.35 -7.20 -8.14
N ARG A 46 -1.46 -7.27 -8.87
CA ARG A 46 -2.81 -7.04 -8.32
C ARG A 46 -3.17 -8.02 -7.22
N ALA A 47 -2.79 -9.29 -7.36
CA ALA A 47 -3.01 -10.29 -6.32
C ALA A 47 -2.22 -9.98 -5.04
N GLU A 48 -0.96 -9.56 -5.17
CA GLU A 48 -0.12 -9.14 -4.03
C GLU A 48 -0.68 -7.90 -3.34
N ILE A 49 -1.10 -6.88 -4.10
CA ILE A 49 -1.73 -5.68 -3.57
C ILE A 49 -3.02 -6.02 -2.80
N ARG A 50 -3.84 -6.91 -3.35
CA ARG A 50 -5.09 -7.34 -2.71
C ARG A 50 -4.82 -8.06 -1.39
N ALA A 51 -3.83 -8.96 -1.36
CA ALA A 51 -3.44 -9.64 -0.13
C ALA A 51 -2.99 -8.64 0.95
N GLY A 52 -2.17 -7.66 0.58
CA GLY A 52 -1.77 -6.59 1.50
C GLY A 52 -2.95 -5.74 1.96
N ALA A 53 -3.92 -5.44 1.09
CA ALA A 53 -5.09 -4.64 1.46
C ALA A 53 -6.00 -5.39 2.45
N ASP A 54 -6.17 -6.70 2.27
CA ASP A 54 -6.91 -7.56 3.20
C ASP A 54 -6.21 -7.59 4.58
N GLU A 55 -4.86 -7.67 4.62
CA GLU A 55 -4.09 -7.59 5.87
C GLU A 55 -4.25 -6.22 6.57
N GLN A 56 -4.21 -5.11 5.83
CA GLN A 56 -4.43 -3.79 6.41
C GLN A 56 -5.86 -3.59 6.91
N ARG A 57 -6.84 -4.21 6.24
CA ARG A 57 -8.23 -4.22 6.70
C ARG A 57 -8.37 -4.95 8.03
N ASP A 58 -7.80 -6.14 8.15
CA ASP A 58 -7.86 -6.93 9.39
C ASP A 58 -7.14 -6.22 10.55
N THR A 59 -6.01 -5.58 10.24
CA THR A 59 -5.27 -4.72 11.18
C THR A 59 -6.14 -3.55 11.65
N PHE A 60 -6.80 -2.85 10.71
CA PHE A 60 -7.69 -1.74 11.04
C PHE A 60 -8.85 -2.19 11.93
N MET A 61 -9.50 -3.30 11.60
CA MET A 61 -10.63 -3.82 12.40
C MET A 61 -10.19 -4.16 13.83
N THR A 62 -9.07 -4.86 13.97
CA THR A 62 -8.49 -5.22 15.27
C THR A 62 -8.10 -3.98 16.08
N ALA A 63 -7.48 -2.99 15.45
CA ALA A 63 -7.09 -1.76 16.11
C ALA A 63 -8.31 -0.93 16.55
N ALA A 64 -9.33 -0.82 15.69
CA ALA A 64 -10.56 -0.12 16.01
C ALA A 64 -11.34 -0.78 17.16
N ASP A 65 -11.42 -2.12 17.18
CA ASP A 65 -12.06 -2.87 18.27
C ASP A 65 -11.35 -2.67 19.62
N ASN A 66 -10.05 -2.42 19.60
CA ASN A 66 -9.24 -2.13 20.78
C ASN A 66 -9.16 -0.62 21.11
N GLU A 67 -9.86 0.23 20.37
CA GLU A 67 -9.77 1.70 20.44
C GLU A 67 -8.33 2.27 20.23
N ASP A 68 -7.46 1.50 19.57
CA ASP A 68 -6.12 1.92 19.17
C ASP A 68 -6.18 2.71 17.86
N TRP A 69 -6.53 3.99 17.97
CA TRP A 69 -6.72 4.86 16.82
C TRP A 69 -5.43 5.19 16.08
N ASP A 70 -4.27 5.12 16.73
CA ASP A 70 -2.98 5.35 16.08
C ASP A 70 -2.62 4.19 15.15
N ALA A 71 -2.79 2.94 15.61
CA ALA A 71 -2.63 1.77 14.77
C ALA A 71 -3.65 1.73 13.62
N ALA A 72 -4.92 2.05 13.89
CA ALA A 72 -5.97 2.12 12.87
C ALA A 72 -5.64 3.16 11.78
N ARG A 73 -5.16 4.34 12.17
CA ARG A 73 -4.73 5.39 11.24
C ARG A 73 -3.54 4.94 10.39
N THR A 74 -2.60 4.22 10.98
CA THR A 74 -1.47 3.65 10.25
C THR A 74 -1.95 2.64 9.22
N ALA A 75 -2.81 1.69 9.58
CA ALA A 75 -3.38 0.72 8.64
C ALA A 75 -4.08 1.39 7.44
N VAL A 76 -4.87 2.45 7.69
CA VAL A 76 -5.53 3.21 6.61
C VAL A 76 -4.50 3.88 5.68
N ARG A 77 -3.41 4.45 6.21
CA ARG A 77 -2.36 5.05 5.38
C ARG A 77 -1.65 4.00 4.52
N GLN A 78 -1.43 2.80 5.07
CA GLN A 78 -0.83 1.69 4.33
C GLN A 78 -1.76 1.23 3.21
N TRP A 79 -3.07 1.09 3.49
CA TRP A 79 -4.08 0.79 2.49
C TRP A 79 -4.12 1.85 1.37
N GLN A 80 -4.11 3.14 1.70
CA GLN A 80 -4.07 4.22 0.69
C GLN A 80 -2.84 4.13 -0.22
N PHE A 81 -1.71 3.62 0.27
CA PHE A 81 -0.55 3.40 -0.57
C PHE A 81 -0.76 2.23 -1.54
N LEU A 82 -1.30 1.12 -1.05
CA LEU A 82 -1.64 -0.04 -1.88
C LEU A 82 -2.65 0.32 -2.98
N ASP A 83 -3.67 1.10 -2.65
CA ASP A 83 -4.67 1.62 -3.60
C ASP A 83 -4.02 2.47 -4.71
N ARG A 84 -3.05 3.31 -4.36
CA ARG A 84 -2.28 4.09 -5.36
C ARG A 84 -1.49 3.19 -6.32
N ILE A 85 -0.89 2.10 -5.85
CA ILE A 85 -0.19 1.16 -6.73
C ILE A 85 -1.19 0.42 -7.62
N ALA A 86 -2.35 0.00 -7.10
CA ALA A 86 -3.40 -0.63 -7.90
C ALA A 86 -3.90 0.28 -9.03
N ALA A 87 -4.05 1.58 -8.74
CA ALA A 87 -4.38 2.58 -9.75
C ALA A 87 -3.30 2.68 -10.83
N SER A 88 -2.02 2.72 -10.44
CA SER A 88 -0.91 2.74 -11.41
C SER A 88 -0.83 1.46 -12.25
N ALA A 89 -1.09 0.29 -11.67
CA ALA A 89 -1.15 -0.98 -12.41
C ALA A 89 -2.27 -0.97 -13.45
N SER A 90 -3.43 -0.40 -13.10
CA SER A 90 -4.55 -0.25 -14.04
C SER A 90 -4.27 0.77 -15.14
N GLN A 91 -3.50 1.82 -14.85
CA GLN A 91 -3.03 2.76 -15.88
C GLN A 91 -2.01 2.11 -16.81
N LEU A 92 -1.10 1.27 -16.30
CA LEU A 92 -0.17 0.51 -17.11
C LEU A 92 -0.92 -0.43 -18.07
N GLU A 93 -1.89 -1.20 -17.55
CA GLU A 93 -2.73 -2.08 -18.37
C GLU A 93 -3.45 -1.31 -19.49
N ALA A 94 -4.10 -0.19 -19.16
CA ALA A 94 -4.78 0.64 -20.15
C ALA A 94 -3.85 1.18 -21.25
N ARG A 95 -2.59 1.52 -20.92
CA ARG A 95 -1.60 1.92 -21.92
C ARG A 95 -1.20 0.77 -22.83
N LEU A 96 -1.05 -0.45 -22.29
CA LEU A 96 -0.73 -1.64 -23.07
C LEU A 96 -1.87 -2.00 -24.03
N ASP A 97 -3.13 -1.80 -23.60
CA ASP A 97 -4.30 -1.98 -24.46
C ASP A 97 -4.34 -0.98 -25.63
N ASP A 98 -3.93 0.28 -25.39
CA ASP A 98 -3.86 1.32 -26.43
C ASP A 98 -2.72 1.10 -27.44
N GLU A 99 -1.65 0.39 -27.05
CA GLU A 99 -0.47 0.09 -27.89
C GLU A 99 -0.56 -1.24 -28.66
N ALA A 100 -1.55 -2.09 -28.36
CA ALA A 100 -1.77 -3.40 -28.95
C ALA A 100 -2.48 -3.37 -30.32
#